data_AF-A0A3S0YW98-F1
#
_entry.id   AF-A0A3S0YW98-F1
#
_cell.length_a   1.000
_cell.length_b   1.000
_cell.length_c   1.000
_cell.angle_alpha   90.00
_cell.angle_beta   90.00
_cell.angle_gamma   90.00
#
_symmetry.space_group_name_H-M   'P 1'
#
loop_
_entity.id
_entity.type
_entity.pdbx_description
1 polymer ?
#
loop_
_entity_poly.entity_id
_entity_poly.type
_entity_poly.pdbx_seq_one_letter_code
_entity_poly.pdbx_strand_id
1 'polypeptide(L)'
;MSVLDEDKKKLIVNEIEAWRRGKMLPEQYCDFLQNLYLDDLADKPKNMVGAAIQRINKATRKEWFLVFGLFVSICLIVLHFSVFPLLLQIAIVGLGTSGFVAGSAWWRERLPKRAYLLTLGGVLYLLASGVALLKLHGWTGGPGPLILTGICALVWIVCGIGLRIGLLHWAGWMAVVALYASLLWQHTSDPSRFEVQLYWLPASLLFSWLSWFAHAKFKSAGGVLFGTALVLWFMPELYSALLGIKGGFIIGEWIAKALLLSVILYRFRKKWMEWVV
;
A
#
# COMPACT_ATOMS: atom_id res chain seq x y z
N MET A 1 -1.00 41.33 -23.65
CA MET A 1 0.11 42.03 -22.97
C MET A 1 0.86 42.80 -24.04
N SER A 2 0.85 44.13 -23.97
CA SER A 2 1.37 44.99 -25.06
C SER A 2 2.89 44.86 -25.17
N VAL A 3 3.41 44.76 -26.40
CA VAL A 3 4.86 44.77 -26.72
C VAL A 3 5.62 45.90 -26.01
N LEU A 4 4.95 47.03 -25.77
CA LEU A 4 5.46 48.17 -25.01
C LEU A 4 5.89 47.87 -23.57
N ASP A 5 5.39 46.80 -22.95
CA ASP A 5 5.72 46.44 -21.56
C ASP A 5 6.99 45.58 -21.48
N GLU A 6 7.21 44.74 -22.50
CA GLU A 6 8.43 43.93 -22.66
C GLU A 6 9.67 44.79 -22.93
N ASP A 7 9.54 45.80 -23.79
CA ASP A 7 10.64 46.71 -24.12
C ASP A 7 11.03 47.60 -22.92
N LYS A 8 10.03 48.06 -22.15
CA LYS A 8 10.27 48.77 -20.89
C LYS A 8 10.94 47.89 -19.84
N LYS A 9 10.55 46.61 -19.74
CA LYS A 9 11.20 45.67 -18.81
C LYS A 9 12.64 45.37 -19.19
N LYS A 10 12.96 45.18 -20.48
CA LYS A 10 14.35 45.04 -20.95
C LYS A 10 15.20 46.27 -20.65
N LEU A 11 14.63 47.45 -20.82
CA LEU A 11 15.29 48.71 -20.45
C LEU A 11 15.64 48.72 -18.96
N ILE A 12 14.69 48.36 -18.08
CA ILE A 12 14.89 48.31 -16.63
C ILE A 12 15.98 47.31 -16.23
N VAL A 13 16.01 46.12 -16.84
CA VAL A 13 17.05 45.11 -16.56
C VAL A 13 18.45 45.59 -16.95
N ASN A 14 18.57 46.24 -18.11
CA ASN A 14 19.84 46.82 -18.55
C ASN A 14 20.33 47.94 -17.61
N GLU A 15 19.40 48.73 -17.06
CA GLU A 15 19.72 49.80 -16.13
C GLU A 15 20.20 49.26 -14.77
N ILE A 16 19.59 48.18 -14.27
CA ILE A 16 20.03 47.49 -13.04
C ILE A 16 21.47 46.95 -13.19
N GLU A 17 21.82 46.42 -14.37
CA GLU A 17 23.21 46.00 -14.65
C GLU A 17 24.18 47.17 -14.70
N ALA A 18 23.75 48.33 -15.23
CA ALA A 18 24.55 49.54 -15.22
C ALA A 18 24.80 50.03 -13.77
N TRP A 19 23.78 49.98 -12.90
CA TRP A 19 23.93 50.29 -11.47
C TRP A 19 24.85 49.32 -10.72
N ARG A 20 24.81 48.03 -11.08
CA ARG A 20 25.73 47.00 -10.54
C ARG A 20 27.17 47.28 -10.95
N ARG A 21 27.43 47.54 -12.24
CA ARG A 21 28.78 47.87 -12.74
C ARG A 21 29.31 49.19 -12.17
N GLY A 22 28.43 50.16 -11.96
CA GLY A 22 28.74 51.45 -11.36
C GLY A 22 28.85 51.44 -9.83
N LYS A 23 28.59 50.30 -9.15
CA LYS A 23 28.52 50.18 -7.68
C LYS A 23 27.60 51.20 -7.00
N MET A 24 26.56 51.66 -7.70
CA MET A 24 25.61 52.64 -7.16
C MET A 24 24.66 52.03 -6.12
N LEU A 25 24.50 50.71 -6.15
CA LEU A 25 23.70 49.93 -5.22
C LEU A 25 24.49 48.69 -4.77
N PRO A 26 24.27 48.19 -3.53
CA PRO A 26 24.87 46.94 -3.08
C PRO A 26 24.44 45.77 -3.96
N GLU A 27 25.35 44.83 -4.24
CA GLU A 27 25.11 43.72 -5.16
C GLU A 27 23.87 42.87 -4.79
N GLN A 28 23.61 42.69 -3.50
CA GLN A 28 22.44 41.96 -3.00
C GLN A 28 21.10 42.61 -3.40
N TYR A 29 21.05 43.95 -3.50
CA TYR A 29 19.85 44.66 -3.95
C TYR A 29 19.66 44.57 -5.46
N CYS A 30 20.76 44.63 -6.23
CA CYS A 30 20.71 44.40 -7.68
C CYS A 30 20.25 42.98 -8.00
N ASP A 31 20.74 41.98 -7.26
CA ASP A 31 20.33 40.58 -7.43
C ASP A 31 18.83 40.38 -7.07
N PHE A 32 18.32 41.08 -6.05
CA PHE A 32 16.89 41.07 -5.72
C PHE A 32 16.02 41.68 -6.83
N LEU A 33 16.36 42.87 -7.33
CA LEU A 33 15.60 43.56 -8.38
C LEU A 33 15.67 42.80 -9.72
N GLN A 34 16.84 42.29 -10.07
CA GLN A 34 17.02 41.51 -11.29
C GLN A 34 16.20 40.22 -11.24
N ASN A 35 16.16 39.53 -10.10
CA ASN A 35 15.29 38.36 -9.91
C ASN A 35 13.80 38.74 -10.01
N LEU A 36 13.37 39.89 -9.50
CA LEU A 36 11.97 40.32 -9.57
C LEU A 36 11.48 40.54 -11.02
N TYR A 37 12.32 41.13 -11.87
CA TYR A 37 11.97 41.39 -13.27
C TYR A 37 12.26 40.21 -14.21
N LEU A 38 13.23 39.35 -13.89
CA LEU A 38 13.48 38.11 -14.64
C LEU A 38 12.44 37.01 -14.31
N ASP A 39 11.94 36.93 -13.07
CA ASP A 39 10.85 36.01 -12.67
C ASP A 39 9.55 36.28 -13.45
N ASP A 40 9.37 37.50 -13.94
CA ASP A 40 8.19 37.93 -14.68
C ASP A 40 8.32 37.69 -16.20
N LEU A 41 9.56 37.51 -16.69
CA LEU A 41 9.88 37.13 -18.08
C LEU A 41 9.99 35.60 -18.26
N ALA A 42 10.49 34.91 -17.23
CA ALA A 42 10.50 33.47 -17.19
C ALA A 42 9.14 33.00 -16.70
N ASP A 43 8.28 32.64 -17.65
CA ASP A 43 7.02 31.90 -17.48
C ASP A 43 7.27 30.49 -16.90
N LYS A 44 7.95 30.44 -15.76
CA LYS A 44 8.36 29.26 -15.03
C LYS A 44 7.30 29.06 -13.95
N PRO A 45 6.47 28.01 -14.07
CA PRO A 45 5.36 27.83 -13.17
C PRO A 45 5.87 27.67 -11.74
N LYS A 46 5.53 28.64 -10.88
CA LYS A 46 5.89 28.67 -9.46
C LYS A 46 5.34 27.46 -8.68
N ASN A 47 4.29 26.80 -9.21
CA ASN A 47 3.54 25.75 -8.54
C ASN A 47 3.29 24.54 -9.47
N MET A 48 3.18 23.34 -8.89
CA MET A 48 2.94 22.07 -9.62
C MET A 48 1.71 22.12 -10.54
N VAL A 49 0.70 22.93 -10.18
CA VAL A 49 -0.53 23.17 -10.95
C VAL A 49 -0.26 24.01 -12.21
N GLY A 50 0.54 25.06 -12.12
CA GLY A 50 0.92 25.87 -13.29
C GLY A 50 1.72 25.05 -14.31
N ALA A 51 2.56 24.14 -13.83
CA ALA A 51 3.33 23.23 -14.69
C ALA A 51 2.44 22.20 -15.41
N ALA A 52 1.36 21.75 -14.76
CA ALA A 52 0.37 20.89 -15.39
C ALA A 52 -0.43 21.63 -16.48
N ILE A 53 -0.86 22.87 -16.21
CA ILE A 53 -1.63 23.70 -17.16
C ILE A 53 -0.80 24.03 -18.40
N GLN A 54 0.47 24.42 -18.24
CA GLN A 54 1.37 24.69 -19.37
C GLN A 54 1.62 23.43 -20.22
N ARG A 55 1.68 22.24 -19.61
CA ARG A 55 1.80 20.96 -20.33
C ARG A 55 0.53 20.60 -21.10
N ILE A 56 -0.65 20.85 -20.54
CA ILE A 56 -1.93 20.66 -21.24
C ILE A 56 -2.01 21.59 -22.46
N ASN A 57 -1.55 22.84 -22.31
CA ASN A 57 -1.59 23.81 -23.39
C ASN A 57 -0.60 23.51 -24.54
N LYS A 58 0.49 22.80 -24.24
CA LYS A 58 1.47 22.32 -25.22
C LYS A 58 1.15 20.91 -25.77
N ALA A 59 0.08 20.27 -25.31
CA ALA A 59 -0.27 18.92 -25.72
C ALA A 59 -0.70 18.89 -27.20
N THR A 60 -0.14 17.95 -27.95
CA THR A 60 -0.45 17.75 -29.37
C THR A 60 -1.83 17.12 -29.55
N ARG A 61 -2.44 17.32 -30.72
CA ARG A 61 -3.76 16.76 -31.05
C ARG A 61 -3.81 15.23 -30.87
N LYS A 62 -2.71 14.52 -31.15
CA LYS A 62 -2.59 13.07 -30.95
C LYS A 62 -2.62 12.66 -29.48
N GLU A 63 -1.91 13.39 -28.62
CA GLU A 63 -1.93 13.17 -27.16
C GLU A 63 -3.33 13.44 -26.59
N TRP A 64 -4.02 14.46 -27.09
CA TRP A 64 -5.39 14.79 -26.68
C TRP A 64 -6.37 13.66 -27.02
N PHE A 65 -6.32 13.12 -28.25
CA PHE A 65 -7.15 11.98 -28.64
C PHE A 65 -6.81 10.71 -27.86
N LEU A 66 -5.53 10.50 -27.52
CA LEU A 66 -5.11 9.34 -26.73
C LEU A 66 -5.67 9.43 -25.30
N VAL A 67 -5.50 10.58 -24.63
CA VAL A 67 -6.04 10.79 -23.27
C VAL A 67 -7.56 10.69 -23.27
N PHE A 68 -8.23 11.33 -24.23
CA PHE A 68 -9.69 11.25 -24.35
C PHE A 68 -10.16 9.82 -24.63
N GLY A 69 -9.53 9.12 -25.58
CA GLY A 69 -9.86 7.73 -25.90
C GLY A 69 -9.64 6.79 -24.72
N LEU A 70 -8.53 6.95 -23.99
CA LEU A 70 -8.25 6.19 -22.77
C LEU A 70 -9.30 6.47 -21.69
N PHE A 71 -9.65 7.74 -21.48
CA PHE A 71 -10.68 8.14 -20.52
C PHE A 71 -12.04 7.51 -20.86
N VAL A 72 -12.50 7.63 -22.11
CA VAL A 72 -13.74 7.01 -22.58
C VAL A 72 -13.68 5.49 -22.42
N SER A 73 -12.57 4.86 -22.78
CA SER A 73 -12.39 3.41 -22.62
C SER A 73 -12.51 2.97 -21.16
N ILE A 74 -11.86 3.69 -20.23
CA ILE A 74 -11.98 3.45 -18.79
C ILE A 74 -13.43 3.63 -18.32
N CYS A 75 -14.11 4.70 -18.75
CA CYS A 75 -15.50 4.93 -18.40
C CYS A 75 -16.41 3.80 -18.90
N LEU A 76 -16.25 3.37 -20.16
CA LEU A 76 -17.01 2.26 -20.72
C LEU A 76 -16.76 0.96 -19.95
N ILE A 77 -15.49 0.67 -19.62
CA ILE A 77 -15.13 -0.53 -18.86
C ILE A 77 -15.81 -0.52 -17.49
N VAL A 78 -15.78 0.62 -16.78
CA VAL A 78 -16.35 0.73 -15.43
C VAL A 78 -17.87 0.69 -15.46
N LEU A 79 -18.51 1.40 -16.40
CA LEU A 79 -19.97 1.47 -16.49
C LEU A 79 -20.61 0.18 -17.01
N HIS A 80 -19.96 -0.53 -17.93
CA HIS A 80 -20.44 -1.79 -18.49
C HIS A 80 -19.77 -3.02 -17.89
N PHE A 81 -19.12 -2.86 -16.73
CA PHE A 81 -18.39 -3.94 -16.08
C PHE A 81 -19.24 -5.21 -15.87
N SER A 82 -20.51 -5.02 -15.51
CA SER A 82 -21.46 -6.12 -15.24
C SER A 82 -21.86 -6.92 -16.47
N VAL A 83 -21.74 -6.35 -17.67
CA VAL A 83 -22.13 -6.98 -18.94
C VAL A 83 -21.02 -7.88 -19.48
N PHE A 84 -19.78 -7.64 -19.07
CA PHE A 84 -18.65 -8.43 -19.55
C PHE A 84 -18.70 -9.88 -19.06
N PRO A 85 -18.20 -10.83 -19.86
CA PRO A 85 -18.06 -12.21 -19.41
C PRO A 85 -17.12 -12.29 -18.20
N LEU A 86 -17.36 -13.26 -17.32
CA LEU A 86 -16.62 -13.44 -16.07
C LEU A 86 -15.09 -13.43 -16.26
N LEU A 87 -14.59 -14.09 -17.31
CA LEU A 87 -13.15 -14.16 -17.58
C LEU A 87 -12.55 -12.77 -17.83
N LEU A 88 -13.27 -11.89 -18.52
CA LEU A 88 -12.82 -10.53 -18.78
C LEU A 88 -12.88 -9.67 -17.51
N GLN A 89 -13.90 -9.86 -16.66
CA GLN A 89 -13.98 -9.19 -15.36
C GLN A 89 -12.79 -9.56 -14.47
N ILE A 90 -12.45 -10.85 -14.39
CA ILE A 90 -11.27 -11.34 -13.66
C ILE A 90 -9.98 -10.79 -14.28
N ALA A 91 -9.88 -10.74 -15.60
CA ALA A 91 -8.71 -10.19 -16.29
C ALA A 91 -8.50 -8.71 -15.97
N ILE A 92 -9.57 -7.90 -15.97
CA ILE A 92 -9.51 -6.47 -15.63
C ILE A 92 -9.05 -6.29 -14.17
N VAL A 93 -9.64 -7.05 -13.24
CA VAL A 93 -9.25 -7.03 -11.82
C VAL A 93 -7.79 -7.46 -11.63
N GLY A 94 -7.37 -8.52 -12.33
CA GLY A 94 -6.00 -9.02 -12.31
C GLY A 94 -5.00 -7.99 -12.85
N LEU A 95 -5.32 -7.33 -13.96
CA LEU A 95 -4.51 -6.26 -14.55
C LEU A 95 -4.40 -5.05 -13.63
N GLY A 96 -5.53 -4.60 -13.05
CA GLY A 96 -5.55 -3.50 -12.09
C GLY A 96 -4.66 -3.80 -10.88
N THR A 97 -4.84 -4.99 -10.28
CA THR A 97 -4.03 -5.45 -9.14
C THR A 97 -2.55 -5.54 -9.51
N SER A 98 -2.23 -6.08 -10.69
CA SER A 98 -0.86 -6.19 -11.19
C SER A 98 -0.22 -4.81 -11.39
N GLY A 99 -0.99 -3.83 -11.87
CA GLY A 99 -0.54 -2.44 -11.99
C GLY A 99 -0.16 -1.81 -10.64
N PHE A 100 -0.97 -2.01 -9.60
CA PHE A 100 -0.65 -1.55 -8.24
C PHE A 100 0.63 -2.20 -7.71
N VAL A 101 0.75 -3.52 -7.85
CA VAL A 101 1.91 -4.28 -7.35
C VAL A 101 3.18 -3.94 -8.12
N ALA A 102 3.11 -3.84 -9.45
CA ALA A 102 4.24 -3.45 -10.30
C ALA A 102 4.69 -2.00 -10.04
N GLY A 103 3.74 -1.07 -9.91
CA GLY A 103 4.04 0.32 -9.54
C GLY A 103 4.68 0.44 -8.16
N SER A 104 4.19 -0.33 -7.18
CA SER A 104 4.82 -0.45 -5.86
C SER A 104 6.26 -0.94 -5.97
N ALA A 105 6.49 -2.02 -6.70
CA ALA A 105 7.83 -2.59 -6.89
C ALA A 105 8.79 -1.59 -7.55
N TRP A 106 8.34 -0.88 -8.59
CA TRP A 106 9.16 0.10 -9.31
C TRP A 106 9.53 1.29 -8.44
N TRP A 107 8.57 1.88 -7.72
CA TRP A 107 8.83 3.10 -6.96
C TRP A 107 9.35 2.87 -5.53
N ARG A 108 9.54 1.62 -5.11
CA ARG A 108 9.96 1.25 -3.75
C ARG A 108 11.24 1.97 -3.30
N GLU A 109 12.25 2.03 -4.15
CA GLU A 109 13.56 2.60 -3.78
C GLU A 109 13.56 4.14 -3.83
N ARG A 110 12.84 4.73 -4.78
CA ARG A 110 12.83 6.18 -4.99
C ARG A 110 11.83 6.90 -4.08
N LEU A 111 10.67 6.29 -3.85
CA LEU A 111 9.51 6.90 -3.19
C LEU A 111 8.82 5.88 -2.27
N PRO A 112 9.46 5.47 -1.16
CA PRO A 112 9.00 4.35 -0.33
C PRO A 112 7.59 4.55 0.20
N LYS A 113 7.23 5.77 0.63
CA LYS A 113 5.87 6.10 1.10
C LYS A 113 4.81 5.84 0.02
N ARG A 114 5.09 6.17 -1.24
CA ARG A 114 4.16 5.93 -2.35
C ARG A 114 4.04 4.44 -2.67
N ALA A 115 5.14 3.70 -2.61
CA ALA A 115 5.12 2.26 -2.79
C ALA A 115 4.28 1.53 -1.72
N TYR A 116 4.35 1.98 -0.45
CA TYR A 116 3.47 1.48 0.61
C TYR A 116 2.00 1.76 0.32
N LEU A 117 1.66 2.98 -0.09
CA LEU A 117 0.28 3.34 -0.46
C LEU A 117 -0.22 2.52 -1.66
N LEU A 118 0.63 2.27 -2.66
CA LEU A 118 0.28 1.43 -3.81
C LEU A 118 0.08 -0.04 -3.40
N THR A 119 0.89 -0.56 -2.49
CA THR A 119 0.72 -1.92 -1.96
C THR A 119 -0.61 -2.04 -1.23
N LEU A 120 -0.92 -1.09 -0.34
CA LEU A 120 -2.19 -1.06 0.38
C LEU A 120 -3.36 -0.92 -0.59
N GLY A 121 -3.24 -0.02 -1.58
CA GLY A 121 -4.22 0.16 -2.65
C GLY A 121 -4.47 -1.13 -3.43
N GLY A 122 -3.43 -1.89 -3.78
CA GLY A 122 -3.54 -3.16 -4.49
C GLY A 122 -4.24 -4.26 -3.66
N VAL A 123 -3.93 -4.34 -2.36
CA VAL A 123 -4.61 -5.27 -1.42
C VAL A 123 -6.09 -4.94 -1.31
N LEU A 124 -6.42 -3.68 -1.06
CA LEU A 124 -7.82 -3.23 -0.93
C LEU A 124 -8.57 -3.36 -2.25
N TYR A 125 -7.93 -3.04 -3.37
CA TYR A 125 -8.53 -3.15 -4.70
C TYR A 125 -8.92 -4.59 -4.99
N LEU A 126 -7.99 -5.55 -4.87
CA LEU A 126 -8.26 -6.97 -5.15
C LEU A 126 -9.41 -7.51 -4.28
N LEU A 127 -9.41 -7.20 -2.98
CA LEU A 127 -10.49 -7.59 -2.08
C LEU A 127 -11.82 -6.97 -2.46
N ALA A 128 -11.87 -5.65 -2.64
CA ALA A 128 -13.10 -4.93 -2.94
C ALA A 128 -13.70 -5.38 -4.26
N SER A 129 -12.87 -5.50 -5.31
CA SER A 129 -13.33 -6.00 -6.60
C SER A 129 -13.75 -7.47 -6.53
N GLY A 130 -13.02 -8.31 -5.80
CA GLY A 130 -13.39 -9.71 -5.61
C GLY A 130 -14.74 -9.88 -4.93
N VAL A 131 -15.00 -9.11 -3.86
CA VAL A 131 -16.29 -9.09 -3.18
C VAL A 131 -17.40 -8.56 -4.10
N ALA A 132 -17.11 -7.55 -4.92
CA ALA A 132 -18.04 -7.06 -5.92
C ALA A 132 -18.39 -8.14 -6.97
N LEU A 133 -17.41 -8.92 -7.43
CA LEU A 133 -17.64 -10.06 -8.34
C LEU A 133 -18.51 -11.14 -7.69
N LEU A 134 -18.26 -11.48 -6.42
CA LEU A 134 -19.10 -12.44 -5.69
C LEU A 134 -20.54 -11.94 -5.59
N LYS A 135 -20.74 -10.66 -5.27
CA LYS A 135 -22.09 -10.05 -5.22
C LYS A 135 -22.78 -10.07 -6.58
N LEU A 136 -22.06 -9.71 -7.63
CA LEU A 136 -22.59 -9.65 -8.99
C LEU A 136 -23.09 -11.02 -9.49
N HIS A 137 -22.40 -12.10 -9.14
CA HIS A 137 -22.76 -13.46 -9.56
C HIS A 137 -23.59 -14.24 -8.53
N GLY A 138 -23.99 -13.61 -7.42
CA GLY A 138 -24.76 -14.27 -6.36
C GLY A 138 -23.97 -15.32 -5.55
N TRP A 139 -22.63 -15.24 -5.55
CA TRP A 139 -21.73 -16.16 -4.83
C TRP A 139 -21.32 -15.66 -3.44
N THR A 140 -22.14 -14.82 -2.84
CA THR A 140 -21.88 -14.29 -1.48
C THR A 140 -22.12 -15.35 -0.39
N GLY A 141 -22.95 -16.35 -0.67
CA GLY A 141 -23.21 -17.47 0.22
C GLY A 141 -22.29 -18.67 -0.05
N GLY A 142 -22.30 -19.63 0.88
CA GLY A 142 -21.57 -20.90 0.74
C GLY A 142 -20.04 -20.70 0.66
N PRO A 143 -19.33 -21.41 -0.24
CA PRO A 143 -17.87 -21.39 -0.29
C PRO A 143 -17.27 -20.16 -0.97
N GLY A 144 -18.07 -19.30 -1.61
CA GLY A 144 -17.58 -18.18 -2.43
C GLY A 144 -16.62 -17.23 -1.69
N PRO A 145 -16.98 -16.69 -0.51
CA PRO A 145 -16.09 -15.83 0.28
C PRO A 145 -14.80 -16.53 0.72
N LEU A 146 -14.87 -17.84 1.04
CA LEU A 146 -13.71 -18.63 1.43
C LEU A 146 -12.75 -18.80 0.24
N ILE A 147 -13.28 -19.13 -0.94
CA ILE A 147 -12.49 -19.28 -2.17
C ILE A 147 -11.81 -17.95 -2.53
N LEU A 148 -12.54 -16.83 -2.49
CA LEU A 148 -11.96 -15.51 -2.76
C LEU A 148 -10.83 -15.19 -1.80
N THR A 149 -11.04 -15.39 -0.50
CA THR A 149 -10.02 -15.13 0.52
C THR A 149 -8.79 -16.01 0.31
N GLY A 150 -8.98 -17.29 -0.05
CA GLY A 150 -7.90 -18.22 -0.37
C GLY A 150 -7.11 -17.80 -1.62
N ILE A 151 -7.78 -17.35 -2.69
CA ILE A 151 -7.12 -16.82 -3.88
C ILE A 151 -6.31 -15.56 -3.54
N CYS A 152 -6.89 -14.62 -2.78
CA CYS A 152 -6.19 -13.41 -2.35
C CYS A 152 -4.94 -13.76 -1.53
N ALA A 153 -5.08 -14.68 -0.57
CA ALA A 153 -3.97 -15.16 0.24
C ALA A 153 -2.83 -15.72 -0.62
N LEU A 154 -3.16 -16.61 -1.56
CA LEU A 154 -2.17 -17.24 -2.44
C LEU A 154 -1.46 -16.20 -3.32
N VAL A 155 -2.22 -15.32 -3.97
CA VAL A 155 -1.66 -14.28 -4.84
C VAL A 155 -0.72 -13.37 -4.05
N TRP A 156 -1.13 -12.92 -2.87
CA TRP A 156 -0.31 -12.01 -2.06
C TRP A 156 0.93 -12.67 -1.46
N ILE A 157 0.85 -13.93 -1.04
CA ILE A 157 2.02 -14.68 -0.56
C ILE A 157 3.03 -14.87 -1.71
N VAL A 158 2.57 -15.37 -2.87
CA VAL A 158 3.44 -15.64 -4.02
C VAL A 158 4.09 -14.36 -4.54
N CYS A 159 3.29 -13.31 -4.80
CA CYS A 159 3.82 -12.04 -5.27
C CYS A 159 4.67 -11.33 -4.22
N GLY A 160 4.29 -11.40 -2.93
CA GLY A 160 5.03 -10.78 -1.83
C GLY A 160 6.41 -11.41 -1.63
N ILE A 161 6.52 -12.74 -1.71
CA ILE A 161 7.81 -13.44 -1.66
C ILE A 161 8.63 -13.14 -2.93
N GLY A 162 8.03 -13.31 -4.12
CA GLY A 162 8.72 -13.15 -5.40
C GLY A 162 9.28 -11.75 -5.61
N LEU A 163 8.50 -10.70 -5.27
CA LEU A 163 8.90 -9.30 -5.42
C LEU A 163 9.58 -8.73 -4.16
N ARG A 164 9.72 -9.54 -3.11
CA ARG A 164 10.25 -9.14 -1.78
C ARG A 164 9.51 -7.95 -1.18
N ILE A 165 8.18 -7.93 -1.28
CA ILE A 165 7.32 -6.90 -0.69
C ILE A 165 6.72 -7.46 0.60
N GLY A 166 7.33 -7.10 1.74
CA GLY A 166 6.98 -7.64 3.06
C GLY A 166 5.51 -7.41 3.45
N LEU A 167 4.98 -6.21 3.21
CA LEU A 167 3.58 -5.89 3.55
C LEU A 167 2.59 -6.76 2.76
N LEU A 168 2.85 -6.99 1.47
CA LEU A 168 2.01 -7.83 0.61
C LEU A 168 2.05 -9.29 1.09
N HIS A 169 3.26 -9.80 1.39
CA HIS A 169 3.43 -11.15 1.93
C HIS A 169 2.69 -11.32 3.27
N TRP A 170 2.78 -10.32 4.17
CA TRP A 170 2.09 -10.36 5.46
C TRP A 170 0.57 -10.28 5.31
N ALA A 171 0.05 -9.45 4.40
CA ALA A 171 -1.38 -9.42 4.08
C ALA A 171 -1.89 -10.78 3.61
N GLY A 172 -1.08 -11.50 2.83
CA GLY A 172 -1.35 -12.88 2.42
C GLY A 172 -1.55 -13.83 3.59
N TRP A 173 -0.65 -13.80 4.57
CA TRP A 173 -0.80 -14.60 5.79
C TRP A 173 -1.99 -14.18 6.65
N MET A 174 -2.28 -12.88 6.77
CA MET A 174 -3.49 -12.42 7.48
C MET A 174 -4.78 -12.93 6.81
N ALA A 175 -4.81 -13.04 5.49
CA ALA A 175 -5.91 -13.68 4.77
C ALA A 175 -6.00 -15.19 5.06
N VAL A 176 -4.88 -15.92 5.17
CA VAL A 176 -4.87 -17.32 5.60
C VAL A 176 -5.40 -17.47 7.03
N VAL A 177 -4.96 -16.60 7.95
CA VAL A 177 -5.44 -16.58 9.34
C VAL A 177 -6.94 -16.33 9.40
N ALA A 178 -7.46 -15.37 8.63
CA ALA A 178 -8.90 -15.09 8.53
C ALA A 178 -9.68 -16.27 7.92
N LEU A 179 -9.14 -16.92 6.89
CA LEU A 179 -9.72 -18.12 6.29
C LEU A 179 -9.81 -19.25 7.32
N TYR A 180 -8.71 -19.51 8.04
CA TYR A 180 -8.65 -20.53 9.09
C TYR A 180 -9.63 -20.23 10.23
N ALA A 181 -9.69 -18.98 10.70
CA ALA A 181 -10.68 -18.54 11.69
C ALA A 181 -12.12 -18.81 11.23
N SER A 182 -12.41 -18.49 9.97
CA SER A 182 -13.74 -18.66 9.39
C SER A 182 -14.12 -20.14 9.27
N LEU A 183 -13.18 -21.00 8.90
CA LEU A 183 -13.39 -22.44 8.84
C LEU A 183 -13.62 -23.05 10.23
N LEU A 184 -12.83 -22.65 11.24
CA LEU A 184 -13.04 -23.05 12.63
C LEU A 184 -14.43 -22.65 13.11
N TRP A 185 -14.83 -21.40 12.87
CA TRP A 185 -16.16 -20.90 13.25
C TRP A 185 -17.30 -21.73 12.64
N GLN A 186 -17.12 -22.24 11.43
CA GLN A 186 -18.15 -23.05 10.75
C GLN A 186 -18.20 -24.51 11.21
N HIS A 187 -17.10 -25.05 11.75
CA HIS A 187 -16.98 -26.49 12.05
C HIS A 187 -16.93 -26.82 13.54
N THR A 188 -16.78 -25.82 14.41
CA THR A 188 -16.63 -26.04 15.84
C THR A 188 -17.83 -25.48 16.61
N SER A 189 -18.57 -26.38 17.24
CA SER A 189 -19.70 -26.04 18.11
C SER A 189 -19.23 -25.95 19.57
N ASP A 190 -19.29 -24.75 20.13
CA ASP A 190 -19.01 -24.45 21.55
C ASP A 190 -17.68 -25.02 22.09
N PRO A 191 -16.52 -24.58 21.54
CA PRO A 191 -15.23 -25.12 21.93
C PRO A 191 -14.87 -24.80 23.38
N SER A 192 -14.25 -25.77 24.05
CA SER A 192 -13.68 -25.51 25.38
C SER A 192 -12.51 -24.52 25.30
N ARG A 193 -12.23 -23.80 26.39
CA ARG A 193 -11.09 -22.86 26.46
C ARG A 193 -9.75 -23.51 26.07
N PHE A 194 -9.56 -24.77 26.47
CA PHE A 194 -8.35 -25.52 26.15
C PHE A 194 -8.27 -25.88 24.65
N GLU A 195 -9.38 -26.27 24.03
CA GLU A 195 -9.45 -26.52 22.59
C GLU A 195 -9.08 -25.27 21.79
N VAL A 196 -9.59 -24.11 22.19
CA VAL A 196 -9.24 -22.84 21.53
C VAL A 196 -7.74 -22.58 21.63
N GLN A 197 -7.10 -22.82 22.77
CA GLN A 197 -5.64 -22.70 22.90
C GLN A 197 -4.92 -23.68 21.95
N LEU A 198 -5.39 -24.92 21.84
CA LEU A 198 -4.82 -25.95 20.99
C LEU A 198 -4.95 -25.64 19.48
N TYR A 199 -5.99 -24.91 19.06
CA TYR A 199 -6.17 -24.52 17.66
C TYR A 199 -5.10 -23.53 17.18
N TRP A 200 -4.70 -22.57 18.02
CA TRP A 200 -3.84 -21.47 17.56
C TRP A 200 -2.38 -21.54 18.05
N LEU A 201 -2.12 -22.05 19.26
CA LEU A 201 -0.77 -22.05 19.83
C LEU A 201 0.24 -22.90 19.02
N PRO A 202 -0.08 -24.12 18.56
CA PRO A 202 0.82 -24.89 17.72
C PRO A 202 1.19 -24.14 16.43
N ALA A 203 0.23 -23.43 15.83
CA ALA A 203 0.50 -22.59 14.66
C ALA A 203 1.44 -21.42 15.00
N SER A 204 1.24 -20.73 16.12
CA SER A 204 2.15 -19.66 16.56
C SER A 204 3.60 -20.16 16.75
N LEU A 205 3.77 -21.33 17.38
CA LEU A 205 5.09 -21.95 17.56
C LEU A 205 5.71 -22.37 16.22
N LEU A 206 4.92 -22.96 15.33
CA LEU A 206 5.36 -23.34 13.98
C LEU A 206 5.84 -22.11 13.19
N PHE A 207 5.09 -21.02 13.19
CA PHE A 207 5.47 -19.78 12.50
C PHE A 207 6.69 -19.12 13.14
N SER A 208 6.84 -19.19 14.46
CA SER A 208 8.05 -18.73 15.16
C SER A 208 9.28 -19.51 14.72
N TRP A 209 9.16 -20.83 14.58
CA TRP A 209 10.23 -21.70 14.08
C TRP A 209 10.52 -21.47 12.60
N LEU A 210 9.48 -21.38 11.76
CA LEU A 210 9.62 -21.07 10.33
C LEU A 210 10.22 -19.69 10.09
N SER A 211 9.93 -18.71 10.94
CA SER A 211 10.56 -17.38 10.89
C SER A 211 12.08 -17.49 11.02
N TRP A 212 12.56 -18.24 12.01
CA TRP A 212 13.99 -18.49 12.19
C TRP A 212 14.58 -19.15 10.95
N PHE A 213 13.96 -20.23 10.46
CA PHE A 213 14.45 -20.99 9.31
C PHE A 213 14.46 -20.15 8.02
N ALA A 214 13.37 -19.43 7.77
CA ALA A 214 13.22 -18.60 6.58
C ALA A 214 14.16 -17.40 6.59
N HIS A 215 14.47 -16.82 7.76
CA HIS A 215 15.41 -15.71 7.85
C HIS A 215 16.79 -16.07 7.27
N ALA A 216 17.25 -17.32 7.45
CA ALA A 216 18.52 -17.78 6.90
C ALA A 216 18.58 -17.76 5.36
N LYS A 217 17.44 -17.90 4.68
CA LYS A 217 17.37 -17.99 3.20
C LYS A 217 16.74 -16.76 2.54
N PHE A 218 15.79 -16.11 3.20
CA PHE A 218 15.01 -14.97 2.72
C PHE A 218 14.74 -13.99 3.87
N LYS A 219 15.62 -12.99 4.05
CA LYS A 219 15.55 -12.02 5.16
C LYS A 219 14.17 -11.37 5.32
N SER A 220 13.55 -10.94 4.21
CA SER A 220 12.22 -10.31 4.22
C SER A 220 11.08 -11.25 4.61
N ALA A 221 11.22 -12.56 4.39
CA ALA A 221 10.21 -13.55 4.76
C ALA A 221 10.24 -13.88 6.26
N GLY A 222 11.44 -13.88 6.87
CA GLY A 222 11.60 -14.13 8.30
C GLY A 222 10.79 -13.15 9.15
N GLY A 223 10.98 -11.84 8.95
CA GLY A 223 10.24 -10.81 9.69
C GLY A 223 8.71 -10.89 9.49
N VAL A 224 8.25 -11.26 8.29
CA VAL A 224 6.81 -11.46 8.02
C VAL A 224 6.25 -12.64 8.82
N LEU A 225 6.92 -13.79 8.79
CA LEU A 225 6.48 -14.98 9.53
C LEU A 225 6.54 -14.75 11.04
N PHE A 226 7.54 -14.01 11.53
CA PHE A 226 7.61 -13.59 12.93
C PHE A 226 6.39 -12.75 13.32
N GLY A 227 6.06 -11.73 12.52
CA GLY A 227 4.87 -10.91 12.73
C GLY A 227 3.59 -11.76 12.76
N THR A 228 3.45 -12.72 11.84
CA THR A 228 2.32 -13.66 11.83
C THR A 228 2.28 -14.54 13.08
N ALA A 229 3.43 -15.01 13.57
CA ALA A 229 3.51 -15.80 14.80
C ALA A 229 3.01 -15.03 16.03
N LEU A 230 3.35 -13.74 16.12
CA LEU A 230 2.90 -12.86 17.19
C LEU A 230 1.38 -12.64 17.14
N VAL A 231 0.80 -12.50 15.94
CA VAL A 231 -0.66 -12.42 15.78
C VAL A 231 -1.32 -13.72 16.26
N LEU A 232 -0.82 -14.88 15.80
CA LEU A 232 -1.34 -16.19 16.18
C LEU A 232 -1.24 -16.47 17.69
N TRP A 233 -0.23 -15.91 18.37
CA TRP A 233 -0.03 -16.10 19.82
C TRP A 233 -1.22 -15.60 20.65
N PHE A 234 -1.84 -14.49 20.22
CA PHE A 234 -2.97 -13.84 20.88
C PHE A 234 -4.34 -14.16 20.24
N MET A 235 -4.36 -14.98 19.17
CA MET A 235 -5.61 -15.38 18.53
C MET A 235 -6.55 -16.20 19.43
N PRO A 236 -6.10 -17.09 20.34
CA PRO A 236 -7.01 -17.78 21.26
C PRO A 236 -7.94 -16.83 22.01
N GLU A 237 -7.37 -15.80 22.64
CA GLU A 237 -8.11 -14.86 23.46
C GLU A 237 -9.05 -14.00 22.62
N LEU A 238 -8.60 -13.56 21.43
CA LEU A 238 -9.44 -12.83 20.49
C LEU A 238 -10.60 -13.70 19.99
N TYR A 239 -10.33 -14.96 19.65
CA TYR A 239 -11.33 -15.91 19.16
C TYR A 239 -12.35 -16.26 20.25
N SER A 240 -11.90 -16.52 21.48
CA SER A 240 -12.79 -16.73 22.63
C SER A 240 -13.65 -15.51 22.95
N ALA A 241 -13.11 -14.30 22.81
CA ALA A 241 -13.86 -13.06 22.98
C ALA A 241 -14.94 -12.89 21.89
N LEU A 242 -14.62 -13.22 20.63
CA LEU A 242 -15.57 -13.16 19.50
C LEU A 242 -16.72 -14.17 19.64
N LEU A 243 -16.44 -15.37 20.17
CA LEU A 243 -17.46 -16.39 20.47
C LEU A 243 -18.30 -16.05 21.72
N GLY A 244 -17.95 -15.02 22.46
CA GLY A 244 -18.65 -14.66 23.70
C GLY A 244 -18.52 -15.70 24.81
N ILE A 245 -17.44 -16.50 24.80
CA ILE A 245 -17.16 -17.50 25.83
C ILE A 245 -16.96 -16.76 27.15
N LYS A 246 -18.00 -16.74 28.00
CA LYS A 246 -17.98 -16.01 29.28
C LYS A 246 -17.04 -16.71 30.26
N GLY A 247 -15.84 -16.16 30.44
CA GLY A 247 -14.92 -16.55 31.49
C GLY A 247 -14.22 -15.31 32.06
N GLY A 248 -14.39 -15.04 33.35
CA GLY A 248 -13.77 -13.89 34.05
C GLY A 248 -12.23 -13.86 34.03
N PHE A 249 -11.58 -14.84 33.38
CA PHE A 249 -10.14 -15.01 33.33
C PHE A 249 -9.49 -14.72 31.96
N ILE A 250 -10.24 -14.39 30.90
CA ILE A 250 -9.66 -14.11 29.56
C ILE A 250 -8.61 -12.99 29.63
N ILE A 251 -8.91 -11.91 30.37
CA ILE A 251 -7.99 -10.80 30.57
C ILE A 251 -6.73 -11.26 31.32
N GLY A 252 -6.89 -12.15 32.32
CA GLY A 252 -5.77 -12.72 33.06
C GLY A 252 -4.87 -13.60 32.19
N GLU A 253 -5.45 -14.46 31.35
CA GLU A 253 -4.74 -15.29 30.37
C GLU A 253 -3.97 -14.40 29.38
N TRP A 254 -4.60 -13.34 28.87
CA TRP A 254 -3.97 -12.38 27.96
C TRP A 254 -2.77 -11.67 28.61
N ILE A 255 -2.92 -11.16 29.84
CA ILE A 255 -1.84 -10.51 30.59
C ILE A 255 -0.70 -11.50 30.85
N ALA A 256 -1.01 -12.71 31.30
CA ALA A 256 -0.01 -13.74 31.57
C ALA A 256 0.78 -14.09 30.30
N LYS A 257 0.11 -14.25 29.15
CA LYS A 257 0.75 -14.47 27.85
C LYS A 257 1.58 -13.29 27.39
N ALA A 258 1.12 -12.06 27.62
CA ALA A 258 1.87 -10.86 27.27
C ALA A 258 3.17 -10.74 28.09
N LEU A 259 3.11 -11.04 29.39
CA LEU A 259 4.30 -11.10 30.26
C LEU A 259 5.25 -12.21 29.82
N LEU A 260 4.73 -13.41 29.56
CA LEU A 260 5.54 -14.55 29.12
C LEU A 260 6.22 -14.25 27.76
N LEU A 261 5.48 -13.70 26.81
CA LEU A 261 6.02 -13.26 25.52
C LEU A 261 7.10 -12.19 25.72
N SER A 262 6.88 -11.21 26.60
CA SER A 262 7.87 -10.16 26.89
C SER A 262 9.17 -10.72 27.45
N VAL A 263 9.10 -11.68 28.38
CA VAL A 263 10.28 -12.37 28.92
C VAL A 263 11.02 -13.16 27.83
N ILE A 264 10.27 -13.90 26.98
CA ILE A 264 10.85 -14.65 25.86
C ILE A 264 11.54 -13.71 24.88
N LEU A 265 10.87 -12.64 24.44
CA LEU A 265 11.42 -11.66 23.53
C LEU A 265 12.67 -10.97 24.11
N TYR A 266 12.66 -10.62 25.40
CA TYR A 266 13.82 -10.04 26.05
C TYR A 266 15.01 -11.01 26.11
N ARG A 267 14.75 -12.28 26.44
CA ARG A 267 15.78 -13.34 26.48
C ARG A 267 16.40 -13.59 25.10
N PHE A 268 15.60 -13.56 24.04
CA PHE A 268 16.04 -13.81 22.68
C PHE A 268 16.32 -12.54 21.86
N ARG A 269 16.39 -11.35 22.50
CA ARG A 269 16.53 -10.04 21.82
C ARG A 269 17.64 -9.98 20.78
N LYS A 270 18.81 -10.56 21.08
CA LYS A 270 19.94 -10.54 20.14
C LYS A 270 19.65 -11.32 18.85
N LYS A 271 18.79 -12.33 18.92
CA LYS A 271 18.44 -13.18 17.78
C LYS A 271 17.32 -12.57 16.95
N TRP A 272 16.24 -12.12 17.57
CA TRP A 272 15.09 -11.64 16.80
C TRP A 272 15.26 -10.19 16.29
N MET A 273 16.06 -9.34 16.95
CA MET A 273 16.30 -7.98 16.44
C MET A 273 17.01 -7.97 15.09
N GLU A 274 17.86 -8.96 14.80
CA GLU A 274 18.48 -9.15 13.47
C GLU A 274 17.44 -9.45 12.38
N TRP A 275 16.24 -9.92 12.75
CA TRP A 275 15.20 -10.30 11.79
C TRP A 275 14.29 -9.15 11.37
N VAL A 276 14.28 -8.06 12.15
CA VAL A 276 13.41 -6.89 11.96
C VAL A 276 14.14 -5.74 11.24
N VAL A 277 15.48 -5.80 11.17
CA VAL A 277 16.36 -4.85 10.46
C VAL A 277 16.60 -5.32 9.02
#